data_AF-A0A8H9Y5P5-F1
#
_entry.id   AF-A0A8H9Y5P5-F1
#
_cell.length_a   1.000
_cell.length_b   1.000
_cell.length_c   1.000
_cell.angle_alpha   90.00
_cell.angle_beta   90.00
_cell.angle_gamma   90.00
#
_symmetry.space_group_name_H-M   'P 1'
#
loop_
_entity.id
_entity.type
_entity.pdbx_description
1 polymer ?
#
loop_
_entity_poly.entity_id
_entity_poly.type
_entity_poly.pdbx_seq_one_letter_code
_entity_poly.pdbx_strand_id
1 'polypeptide(L)'
;MTHATDPSPSPDSRFHHGPGPRSSALLTDMYELTMLDAALRDGTAHRACAFEVFTRRLPNERRYGVVAGTARVLRAVRDFVFTPEQLAELDFLSPEALEYLRDFRFRGRIDGYREGELYFPHSPILTV
;
A
#
# COMPACT_ATOMS: atom_id res chain seq x y z
N MET A 1 58.20 -6.88 12.56
CA MET A 1 57.03 -7.73 12.82
C MET A 1 55.80 -6.85 12.73
N THR A 2 55.09 -6.98 11.63
CA THR A 2 53.98 -6.13 11.18
C THR A 2 52.71 -6.43 11.98
N HIS A 3 52.12 -5.39 12.60
CA HIS A 3 50.80 -5.47 13.21
C HIS A 3 49.73 -5.69 12.14
N ALA A 4 49.02 -6.82 12.22
CA ALA A 4 47.82 -7.07 11.43
C ALA A 4 46.66 -6.25 12.01
N THR A 5 46.04 -5.42 11.17
CA THR A 5 44.83 -4.66 11.48
C THR A 5 43.63 -5.52 11.12
N ASP A 6 42.76 -5.78 12.10
CA ASP A 6 41.48 -6.47 11.93
C ASP A 6 40.52 -5.58 11.12
N PRO A 7 39.78 -6.07 10.11
CA PRO A 7 38.88 -5.22 9.34
C PRO A 7 37.61 -4.91 10.14
N SER A 8 37.28 -3.63 10.21
CA SER A 8 36.03 -3.12 10.79
C SER A 8 34.80 -3.60 10.00
N PRO A 9 33.65 -3.88 10.65
CA PRO A 9 32.46 -4.36 9.96
C PRO A 9 31.85 -3.25 9.09
N SER A 10 31.52 -3.59 7.84
CA SER A 10 30.84 -2.68 6.91
C SER A 10 29.40 -2.40 7.37
N PRO A 11 29.01 -1.15 7.60
CA PRO A 11 27.63 -0.78 7.86
C PRO A 11 26.99 -0.43 6.52
N ASP A 12 26.26 -1.34 5.89
CA ASP A 12 25.25 -1.00 4.86
C ASP A 12 24.45 -2.24 4.43
N SER A 13 23.56 -2.71 5.31
CA SER A 13 22.35 -3.40 4.87
C SER A 13 21.30 -2.33 4.54
N ARG A 14 21.55 -1.54 3.49
CA ARG A 14 20.54 -0.66 2.90
C ARG A 14 19.81 -1.44 1.84
N PHE A 15 18.49 -1.51 1.98
CA PHE A 15 17.54 -2.06 1.01
C PHE A 15 18.03 -1.91 -0.44
N HIS A 16 18.35 -3.04 -1.07
CA HIS A 16 18.72 -3.07 -2.48
C HIS A 16 17.49 -2.75 -3.34
N HIS A 17 17.38 -1.50 -3.81
CA HIS A 17 16.41 -1.13 -4.84
C HIS A 17 16.91 -1.61 -6.21
N GLY A 18 16.68 -2.86 -6.54
CA GLY A 18 16.91 -3.40 -7.88
C GLY A 18 15.97 -2.79 -8.95
N PRO A 19 16.26 -2.95 -10.25
CA PRO A 19 15.48 -2.39 -11.35
C PRO A 19 14.21 -3.23 -11.65
N GLY A 20 13.65 -3.92 -10.66
CA GLY A 20 12.35 -4.57 -10.76
C GLY A 20 11.22 -3.54 -10.79
N PRO A 21 10.02 -3.91 -11.26
CA PRO A 21 8.86 -3.02 -11.20
C PRO A 21 8.69 -2.54 -9.75
N ARG A 22 8.71 -1.22 -9.55
CA ARG A 22 8.53 -0.61 -8.22
C ARG A 22 7.09 -0.79 -7.79
N SER A 23 6.76 -1.97 -7.26
CA SER A 23 5.45 -2.21 -6.68
C SER A 23 5.36 -1.53 -5.32
N SER A 24 4.26 -0.81 -5.09
CA SER A 24 3.91 -0.27 -3.77
C SER A 24 3.25 -1.31 -2.85
N ALA A 25 3.24 -2.59 -3.22
CA ALA A 25 2.54 -3.66 -2.48
C ALA A 25 2.95 -3.76 -1.00
N LEU A 26 4.25 -3.66 -0.71
CA LEU A 26 4.78 -3.66 0.66
C LEU A 26 4.84 -2.27 1.31
N LEU A 27 4.34 -1.22 0.64
CA LEU A 27 4.12 0.09 1.27
C LEU A 27 2.76 0.10 1.98
N THR A 28 2.53 -0.92 2.79
CA THR A 28 1.33 -1.17 3.58
C THR A 28 1.74 -1.62 4.97
N ASP A 29 0.92 -1.36 5.96
CA ASP A 29 1.20 -1.84 7.30
C ASP A 29 0.93 -3.35 7.38
N MET A 30 1.74 -4.08 8.15
CA MET A 30 1.60 -5.53 8.36
C MET A 30 0.18 -5.92 8.81
N TYR A 31 -0.52 -5.02 9.51
CA TYR A 31 -1.90 -5.20 9.92
C TYR A 31 -2.84 -5.46 8.73
N GLU A 32 -2.68 -4.78 7.60
CA GLU A 32 -3.53 -4.94 6.42
C GLU A 32 -3.41 -6.36 5.82
N LEU A 33 -2.20 -6.91 5.82
CA LEU A 33 -1.93 -8.26 5.31
C LEU A 33 -2.47 -9.35 6.24
N THR A 34 -2.34 -9.15 7.55
CA THR A 34 -2.89 -10.09 8.55
C THR A 34 -4.42 -10.03 8.61
N MET A 35 -5.04 -8.86 8.37
CA MET A 35 -6.48 -8.73 8.20
C MET A 35 -6.99 -9.49 6.97
N LEU A 36 -6.31 -9.37 5.82
CA LEU A 36 -6.67 -10.12 4.62
C LEU A 36 -6.64 -11.64 4.89
N ASP A 37 -5.57 -12.11 5.52
CA ASP A 37 -5.40 -13.52 5.85
C ASP A 37 -6.47 -14.01 6.86
N ALA A 38 -6.94 -13.16 7.77
CA ALA A 38 -8.08 -13.47 8.62
C ALA A 38 -9.40 -13.52 7.82
N ALA A 39 -9.63 -12.56 6.92
CA ALA A 39 -10.84 -12.50 6.10
C ALA A 39 -10.96 -13.66 5.10
N LEU A 40 -9.85 -14.17 4.58
CA LEU A 40 -9.82 -15.38 3.73
C LEU A 40 -10.26 -16.60 4.54
N ARG A 41 -9.68 -16.82 5.72
CA ARG A 41 -10.02 -17.95 6.60
C ARG A 41 -11.46 -17.91 7.11
N ASP A 42 -12.01 -16.72 7.34
CA ASP A 42 -13.40 -16.50 7.75
C ASP A 42 -14.39 -16.54 6.56
N GLY A 43 -13.89 -16.64 5.32
CA GLY A 43 -14.72 -16.68 4.11
C GLY A 43 -15.39 -15.34 3.78
N THR A 44 -14.95 -14.24 4.37
CA THR A 44 -15.53 -12.90 4.20
C THR A 44 -14.75 -12.01 3.22
N ALA A 45 -13.56 -12.43 2.77
CA ALA A 45 -12.68 -11.68 1.86
C ALA A 45 -13.33 -11.24 0.53
N HIS A 46 -14.40 -11.92 0.09
CA HIS A 46 -15.08 -11.63 -1.18
C HIS A 46 -16.42 -10.90 -1.02
N ARG A 47 -16.76 -10.45 0.19
CA ARG A 47 -17.95 -9.62 0.39
C ARG A 47 -17.80 -8.30 -0.35
N ALA A 48 -18.84 -7.93 -1.10
CA ALA A 48 -18.94 -6.59 -1.66
C ALA A 48 -18.95 -5.57 -0.52
N CYS A 49 -18.08 -4.57 -0.64
CA CYS A 49 -17.90 -3.50 0.34
C CYS A 49 -17.67 -2.18 -0.40
N ALA A 50 -17.87 -1.08 0.33
CA ALA A 50 -17.56 0.25 -0.14
C ALA A 50 -16.73 0.99 0.91
N PHE A 51 -15.72 1.74 0.48
CA PHE A 51 -14.88 2.55 1.36
C PHE A 51 -14.84 3.99 0.89
N GLU A 52 -14.89 4.92 1.83
CA GLU A 52 -14.82 6.36 1.53
C GLU A 52 -13.61 7.00 2.20
N VAL A 53 -12.87 7.77 1.43
CA VAL A 53 -11.78 8.61 1.95
C VAL A 53 -12.31 10.02 2.12
N PHE A 54 -12.27 10.53 3.34
CA PHE A 54 -12.64 11.91 3.65
C PHE A 54 -11.78 12.47 4.78
N THR A 55 -11.72 13.80 4.83
CA THR A 55 -11.02 14.52 5.90
C THR A 55 -12.02 14.95 6.97
N ARG A 56 -11.72 14.75 8.26
CA ARG A 56 -12.59 15.24 9.37
C ARG A 56 -12.34 16.70 9.74
N ARG A 57 -11.09 17.17 9.63
CA ARG A 57 -10.68 18.55 9.97
C ARG A 57 -9.57 18.99 9.05
N LEU A 58 -9.61 20.25 8.62
CA LEU A 58 -8.55 20.84 7.82
C LEU A 58 -7.53 21.56 8.71
N PRO A 59 -6.22 21.50 8.38
CA PRO A 59 -5.20 22.25 9.11
C PRO A 59 -5.44 23.77 9.06
N ASN A 60 -4.97 24.48 10.08
CA ASN A 60 -4.93 25.95 10.13
C ASN A 60 -6.30 26.62 9.92
N GLU A 61 -7.38 26.02 10.42
CA GLU A 61 -8.75 26.55 10.33
C GLU A 61 -9.24 26.81 8.88
N ARG A 62 -8.64 26.14 7.89
CA ARG A 62 -9.08 26.25 6.51
C ARG A 62 -10.51 25.74 6.36
N ARG A 63 -11.31 26.48 5.58
CA ARG A 63 -12.72 26.13 5.31
C ARG A 63 -12.89 25.10 4.20
N TYR A 64 -11.90 24.97 3.31
CA TYR A 64 -11.88 24.00 2.22
C TYR A 64 -10.44 23.57 1.89
N GLY A 65 -10.30 22.41 1.26
CA GLY A 65 -9.07 21.95 0.63
C GLY A 65 -9.23 21.88 -0.89
N VAL A 66 -8.13 21.68 -1.60
CA VAL A 66 -8.11 21.42 -3.05
C VAL A 66 -7.62 20.00 -3.25
N VAL A 67 -8.36 19.20 -4.02
CA VAL A 67 -8.00 17.80 -4.31
C VAL A 67 -6.75 17.77 -5.19
N ALA A 68 -5.76 16.98 -4.79
CA ALA A 68 -4.51 16.79 -5.53
C ALA A 68 -3.98 15.36 -5.36
N GLY A 69 -3.36 14.81 -6.40
CA GLY A 69 -2.73 13.50 -6.36
C GLY A 69 -3.57 12.35 -6.89
N THR A 70 -4.73 12.63 -7.49
CA THR A 70 -5.64 11.61 -8.05
C THR A 70 -4.92 10.75 -9.08
N ALA A 71 -4.18 11.37 -10.01
CA ALA A 71 -3.44 10.64 -11.04
C ALA A 71 -2.36 9.71 -10.44
N ARG A 72 -1.73 10.11 -9.33
CA ARG A 72 -0.72 9.32 -8.64
C ARG A 72 -1.34 8.11 -7.93
N VAL A 73 -2.47 8.29 -7.25
CA VAL A 73 -3.19 7.20 -6.57
C VAL A 73 -3.69 6.18 -7.59
N LEU A 74 -4.34 6.62 -8.67
CA LEU A 74 -4.86 5.72 -9.69
C LEU A 74 -3.74 4.90 -10.37
N ARG A 75 -2.57 5.51 -10.60
CA ARG A 75 -1.39 4.79 -11.08
C ARG A 75 -0.90 3.75 -10.08
N ALA A 76 -0.82 4.10 -8.80
CA ALA A 76 -0.38 3.18 -7.76
C ALA A 76 -1.32 1.97 -7.64
N VAL A 77 -2.64 2.18 -7.68
CA VAL A 77 -3.64 1.09 -7.66
C VAL A 77 -3.51 0.19 -8.89
N ARG A 78 -3.38 0.77 -10.08
CA ARG A 78 -3.23 0.01 -11.33
C ARG A 78 -1.97 -0.86 -11.33
N ASP A 79 -0.88 -0.32 -10.79
CA ASP A 79 0.43 -0.96 -10.79
C ASP A 79 0.67 -1.78 -9.49
N PHE A 80 -0.36 -1.95 -8.64
CA PHE A 80 -0.30 -2.67 -7.38
C PHE A 80 -0.31 -4.19 -7.59
N VAL A 81 0.87 -4.81 -7.48
CA VAL A 81 1.08 -6.26 -7.69
C VAL A 81 2.15 -6.78 -6.73
N PHE A 82 2.04 -8.00 -6.20
CA PHE A 82 3.12 -8.57 -5.41
C PHE A 82 4.13 -9.28 -6.32
N THR A 83 5.43 -9.01 -6.14
CA THR A 83 6.47 -9.74 -6.85
C THR A 83 6.83 -11.04 -6.12
N PRO A 84 7.43 -12.04 -6.81
CA PRO A 84 7.88 -13.27 -6.15
C PRO A 84 8.83 -13.02 -4.97
N GLU A 85 9.71 -12.02 -5.09
CA GLU A 85 10.64 -11.64 -4.03
C GLU A 85 9.90 -11.06 -2.82
N GLN A 86 8.91 -10.19 -3.05
CA GLN A 86 8.08 -9.64 -1.99
C GLN A 86 7.26 -10.72 -1.28
N LEU A 87 6.71 -11.68 -2.01
CA LEU A 87 5.94 -12.78 -1.41
C LEU A 87 6.82 -13.69 -0.54
N ALA A 88 8.10 -13.86 -0.88
CA ALA A 88 9.04 -14.64 -0.08
C ALA A 88 9.33 -14.00 1.29
N GLU A 89 9.12 -12.69 1.44
CA GLU A 89 9.28 -11.96 2.72
C GLU A 89 8.05 -12.07 3.64
N LEU A 90 6.94 -12.65 3.18
CA LEU A 90 5.66 -12.72 3.90
C LEU A 90 5.42 -14.08 4.56
N ASP A 91 6.45 -14.63 5.22
CA ASP A 91 6.43 -15.96 5.86
C ASP A 91 5.41 -16.10 7.02
N PHE A 92 4.89 -14.99 7.53
CA PHE A 92 3.87 -14.92 8.56
C PHE A 92 2.43 -15.09 8.03
N LEU A 93 2.21 -15.13 6.71
CA LEU A 93 0.91 -15.34 6.09
C LEU A 93 0.63 -16.82 5.80
N SER A 94 -0.65 -17.20 5.71
CA SER A 94 -1.00 -18.55 5.25
C SER A 94 -0.60 -18.79 3.79
N PRO A 95 -0.40 -20.06 3.39
CA PRO A 95 -0.25 -20.42 1.98
C PRO A 95 -1.41 -19.93 1.09
N GLU A 96 -2.63 -19.92 1.62
CA GLU A 96 -3.82 -19.42 0.93
C GLU A 96 -3.73 -17.91 0.66
N ALA A 97 -3.32 -17.13 1.66
CA ALA A 97 -3.11 -15.69 1.49
C ALA A 97 -1.97 -15.39 0.51
N LEU A 98 -0.87 -16.14 0.56
CA LEU A 98 0.24 -15.99 -0.39
C LEU A 98 -0.18 -16.29 -1.83
N GLU A 99 -0.99 -17.33 -2.05
CA GLU A 99 -1.56 -17.64 -3.36
C GLU A 99 -2.46 -16.50 -3.84
N TYR A 100 -3.35 -16.02 -2.97
CA TYR A 100 -4.24 -14.91 -3.28
C TYR A 100 -3.48 -13.63 -3.67
N LEU A 101 -2.43 -13.27 -2.92
CA LEU A 101 -1.62 -12.07 -3.18
C LEU A 101 -0.82 -12.17 -4.49
N ARG A 102 -0.38 -13.38 -4.88
CA ARG A 102 0.34 -13.62 -6.14
C ARG A 102 -0.48 -13.23 -7.36
N ASP A 103 -1.76 -13.60 -7.36
CA ASP A 103 -2.68 -13.36 -8.48
C ASP A 103 -3.49 -12.07 -8.31
N PHE A 104 -3.32 -11.36 -7.19
CA PHE A 104 -4.10 -10.18 -6.88
C PHE A 104 -3.96 -9.10 -7.96
N ARG A 105 -5.09 -8.66 -8.49
CA ARG A 105 -5.22 -7.45 -9.31
C ARG A 105 -6.45 -6.70 -8.85
N PHE A 106 -6.33 -5.38 -8.72
CA PHE A 106 -7.47 -4.55 -8.38
C PHE A 106 -8.55 -4.62 -9.47
N ARG A 107 -9.78 -4.97 -9.08
CA ARG A 107 -10.96 -5.07 -9.97
C ARG A 107 -12.13 -4.19 -9.51
N GLY A 108 -11.93 -3.39 -8.47
CA GLY A 108 -12.95 -2.49 -7.93
C GLY A 108 -13.23 -1.30 -8.84
N ARG A 109 -14.22 -0.51 -8.47
CA ARG A 109 -14.50 0.80 -9.08
C ARG A 109 -13.90 1.86 -8.18
N ILE A 110 -13.40 2.94 -8.77
CA ILE A 110 -13.00 4.13 -8.01
C ILE A 110 -13.76 5.30 -8.63
N ASP A 111 -14.52 6.01 -7.81
CA ASP A 111 -15.17 7.27 -8.16
C ASP A 111 -14.69 8.37 -7.21
N GLY A 112 -14.75 9.62 -7.64
CA GLY A 112 -14.30 10.71 -6.77
C GLY A 112 -14.13 12.04 -7.49
N TYR A 113 -13.66 13.00 -6.71
CA TYR A 113 -13.47 14.37 -7.13
C TYR A 113 -12.35 14.47 -8.16
N ARG A 114 -12.49 15.43 -9.09
CA ARG A 114 -11.44 15.75 -10.05
C ARG A 114 -10.31 16.49 -9.35
N GLU A 115 -9.10 16.30 -9.85
CA GLU A 115 -7.95 17.07 -9.39
C GLU A 115 -8.20 18.57 -9.62
N GLY A 116 -7.94 19.38 -8.60
CA GLY A 116 -8.23 20.82 -8.59
C GLY A 116 -9.60 21.19 -8.02
N GLU A 117 -10.51 20.25 -7.78
CA GLU A 117 -11.81 20.55 -7.15
C GLU A 117 -11.66 20.89 -5.66
N LEU A 118 -12.61 21.69 -5.16
CA LEU A 118 -12.69 22.02 -3.74
C LEU A 118 -13.38 20.88 -2.98
N TYR A 119 -12.85 20.54 -1.81
CA TYR A 119 -13.51 19.63 -0.88
C TYR A 119 -13.64 20.22 0.51
N PHE A 120 -14.62 19.73 1.26
CA PHE A 120 -14.94 20.17 2.61
C PHE A 120 -14.76 19.01 3.60
N PRO A 121 -14.60 19.29 4.91
CA PRO A 121 -14.64 18.25 5.92
C PRO A 121 -15.88 17.37 5.78
N HIS A 122 -15.72 16.06 5.99
CA HIS A 122 -16.75 15.04 5.86
C HIS A 122 -17.31 14.83 4.44
N SER A 123 -16.70 15.44 3.42
CA SER A 123 -16.98 15.11 2.03
C SER A 123 -16.10 13.94 1.57
N PRO A 124 -16.67 12.85 1.01
CA PRO A 124 -15.89 11.77 0.41
C PRO A 124 -15.21 12.29 -0.86
N ILE A 125 -13.88 12.35 -0.85
CA ILE A 125 -13.09 12.77 -2.01
C ILE A 125 -12.82 11.62 -2.98
N LEU A 126 -12.91 10.38 -2.49
CA LEU A 126 -12.73 9.15 -3.24
C LEU A 126 -13.56 8.04 -2.59
N THR A 127 -14.28 7.28 -3.40
CA THR A 127 -15.04 6.10 -3.02
C THR A 127 -14.53 4.90 -3.82
N VAL A 128 -14.29 3.79 -3.12
CA VAL A 128 -13.88 2.48 -3.67
C VAL A 128 -15.00 1.47 -3.48
#